data_AF-A0A383CWB9-F1
#
_entry.id   AF-A0A383CWB9-F1
#
_cell.length_a   1.000
_cell.length_b   1.000
_cell.length_c   1.000
_cell.angle_alpha   90.00
_cell.angle_beta   90.00
_cell.angle_gamma   90.00
#
_symmetry.space_group_name_H-M   'P 1'
#
loop_
_entity.id
_entity.type
_entity.pdbx_description
1 polymer ?
#
loop_
_entity_poly.entity_id
_entity_poly.type
_entity_poly.pdbx_seq_one_letter_code
_entity_poly.pdbx_strand_id
1 'polypeptide(L)'
;TWYGEDIADLPDAIDNGDGTLTFRGYLEDFGAGKVAVTEDAYHDGPFSGFTGPASQFIEDGSYTKLREISLSYLYNGDLINTFGVQSLDFALTFRNIHTWTNYSGIDPETNLAGTSNVRGLDYFGNPQTRSVLFTITVNI
;
A
#
# COMPACT_ATOMS: atom_id res chain seq x y z
N THR A 1 22.33 10.88 -17.45
CA THR A 1 23.13 11.05 -16.22
C THR A 1 22.89 9.90 -15.26
N TRP A 2 23.84 9.59 -14.38
CA TRP A 2 23.80 8.55 -13.34
C TRP A 2 23.91 9.23 -11.98
N TYR A 3 22.85 9.28 -11.17
CA TYR A 3 22.82 10.09 -9.94
C TYR A 3 23.27 11.56 -10.06
N GLY A 4 23.25 12.13 -11.26
CA GLY A 4 23.79 13.47 -11.54
C GLY A 4 25.15 13.49 -12.24
N GLU A 5 25.78 12.35 -12.47
CA GLU A 5 27.05 12.18 -13.21
C GLU A 5 26.81 11.83 -14.68
N ASP A 6 27.82 11.96 -15.56
CA ASP A 6 27.68 11.58 -16.97
C ASP A 6 27.69 10.05 -17.12
N ILE A 7 27.08 9.53 -18.19
CA ILE A 7 27.17 8.10 -18.54
C ILE A 7 28.63 7.72 -18.84
N ALA A 8 29.43 8.67 -19.35
CA ALA A 8 30.85 8.51 -19.57
C ALA A 8 31.65 8.21 -18.29
N ASP A 9 31.13 8.60 -17.12
CA ASP A 9 31.79 8.42 -15.82
C ASP A 9 31.41 7.08 -15.16
N LEU A 10 30.52 6.29 -15.76
CA LEU A 10 30.17 4.97 -15.26
C LEU A 10 31.40 4.04 -15.30
N PRO A 11 31.68 3.27 -14.23
CA PRO A 11 32.83 2.37 -14.18
C PRO A 11 32.82 1.30 -15.28
N ASP A 12 31.63 0.97 -15.80
CA ASP A 12 31.40 -0.06 -16.81
C ASP A 12 31.12 0.50 -18.21
N ALA A 13 31.28 1.81 -18.41
CA ALA A 13 31.07 2.42 -19.73
C ALA A 13 32.20 2.03 -20.70
N ILE A 14 31.81 1.62 -21.91
CA ILE A 14 32.70 1.28 -23.02
C ILE A 14 32.46 2.31 -24.14
N ASP A 15 33.51 3.03 -24.52
CA ASP A 15 33.53 3.88 -25.71
C ASP A 15 33.70 3.01 -26.97
N ASN A 16 32.75 3.15 -27.91
CA ASN A 16 32.74 2.41 -29.16
C ASN A 16 33.62 3.06 -30.24
N GLY A 17 34.20 4.24 -29.99
CA GLY A 17 35.06 4.97 -30.92
C GLY A 17 34.31 5.70 -32.04
N ASP A 18 32.98 5.67 -32.03
CA ASP A 18 32.09 6.38 -32.95
C ASP A 18 31.32 7.53 -32.27
N GLY A 19 31.71 7.87 -31.03
CA GLY A 19 31.03 8.86 -30.19
C GLY A 19 29.84 8.30 -29.41
N THR A 20 29.59 7.00 -29.47
CA THR A 20 28.59 6.31 -28.64
C THR A 20 29.23 5.54 -27.49
N LEU A 21 28.48 5.44 -26.38
CA LEU A 21 28.87 4.67 -25.21
C LEU A 21 27.93 3.48 -25.05
N THR A 22 28.47 2.31 -24.70
CA THR A 22 27.68 1.18 -24.19
C THR A 22 27.97 0.96 -22.72
N PHE A 23 26.95 0.55 -21.96
CA PHE A 23 27.09 0.22 -20.54
C PHE A 23 26.10 -0.90 -20.18
N ARG A 24 26.29 -1.53 -19.03
CA ARG A 24 25.36 -2.53 -18.50
C ARG A 24 24.16 -1.85 -17.84
N GLY A 25 23.03 -1.87 -18.51
CA GLY A 25 21.80 -1.26 -18.00
C GLY A 25 20.88 -0.77 -19.11
N TYR A 26 19.99 0.15 -18.78
CA TYR A 26 19.10 0.79 -19.75
C TYR A 26 18.89 2.27 -19.42
N LEU A 27 18.36 3.02 -20.38
CA LEU A 27 18.03 4.44 -20.19
C LEU A 27 16.53 4.57 -19.89
N GLU A 28 16.20 5.28 -18.81
CA GLU A 28 14.82 5.53 -18.40
C GLU A 28 14.63 7.02 -18.10
N ASP A 29 13.43 7.55 -18.39
CA ASP A 29 13.07 8.93 -18.06
C ASP A 29 12.01 8.92 -16.96
N PHE A 30 12.37 9.44 -15.80
CA PHE A 30 11.48 9.55 -14.63
C PHE A 30 10.81 10.92 -14.52
N GLY A 31 10.75 11.69 -15.62
CA GLY A 31 10.10 13.01 -15.69
C GLY A 31 11.05 14.21 -15.60
N ALA A 32 12.37 13.96 -15.51
CA ALA A 32 13.41 14.98 -15.48
C ALA A 32 14.51 14.73 -16.54
N GLY A 33 14.22 13.91 -17.55
CA GLY A 33 15.16 13.52 -18.59
C GLY A 33 15.72 12.12 -18.38
N LYS A 34 16.37 11.60 -19.42
CA LYS A 34 16.92 10.23 -19.44
C LYS A 34 18.11 10.09 -18.50
N VAL A 35 18.01 9.09 -17.62
CA VAL A 35 19.08 8.64 -16.73
C VAL A 35 19.46 7.19 -17.05
N ALA A 36 20.72 6.84 -16.81
CA ALA A 36 21.17 5.46 -16.91
C ALA A 36 20.77 4.70 -15.64
N VAL A 37 20.12 3.55 -15.81
CA VAL A 37 19.78 2.62 -14.73
C VAL A 37 20.69 1.41 -14.90
N THR A 38 21.68 1.28 -14.01
CA THR A 38 22.69 0.22 -14.02
C THR A 38 22.35 -0.91 -13.06
N GLU A 39 23.15 -1.98 -13.07
CA GLU A 39 23.05 -3.07 -12.09
C GLU A 39 23.22 -2.56 -10.65
N ASP A 40 24.18 -1.67 -10.40
CA ASP A 40 24.42 -1.04 -9.10
C ASP A 40 23.19 -0.28 -8.58
N ALA A 41 22.35 0.24 -9.48
CA ALA A 41 21.10 0.92 -9.14
C ALA A 41 20.12 0.02 -8.38
N TYR A 42 20.17 -1.28 -8.68
CA TYR A 42 19.36 -2.32 -8.04
C TYR A 42 20.06 -2.97 -6.85
N HIS A 43 21.39 -3.02 -6.83
CA HIS A 43 22.13 -3.62 -5.72
C HIS A 43 22.20 -2.66 -4.51
N ASP A 44 22.81 -1.49 -4.71
CA ASP A 44 23.08 -0.49 -3.66
C ASP A 44 22.37 0.84 -3.92
N GLY A 45 21.61 0.93 -5.00
CA GLY A 45 20.97 2.17 -5.44
C GLY A 45 19.51 2.34 -5.01
N PRO A 46 18.80 3.35 -5.56
CA PRO A 46 17.45 3.72 -5.14
C PRO A 46 16.45 2.61 -5.41
N PHE A 47 16.73 1.74 -6.39
CA PHE A 47 15.86 0.62 -6.76
C PHE A 47 16.10 -0.65 -5.92
N SER A 48 17.08 -0.64 -5.01
CA SER A 48 17.40 -1.76 -4.11
C SER A 48 16.27 -2.08 -3.13
N GLY A 49 15.46 -1.09 -2.75
CA GLY A 49 14.41 -1.23 -1.74
C GLY A 49 14.93 -1.35 -0.30
N PHE A 50 16.24 -1.54 -0.09
CA PHE A 50 16.89 -1.65 1.23
C PHE A 50 17.75 -0.43 1.61
N THR A 51 17.98 0.49 0.68
CA THR A 51 18.85 1.67 0.84
C THR A 51 18.09 2.91 1.34
N GLY A 52 16.77 2.79 1.49
CA GLY A 52 15.88 3.84 2.00
C GLY A 52 14.86 4.31 0.97
N PRO A 53 13.96 5.24 1.35
CA PRO A 53 12.93 5.76 0.46
C PRO A 53 13.56 6.61 -0.65
N ALA A 54 13.42 6.17 -1.89
CA ALA A 54 13.81 6.95 -3.07
C ALA A 54 12.60 7.72 -3.63
N SER A 55 12.86 8.89 -4.22
CA SER A 55 11.80 9.79 -4.71
C SER A 55 10.90 9.15 -5.78
N GLN A 56 11.45 8.20 -6.54
CA GLN A 56 10.75 7.46 -7.59
C GLN A 56 9.65 6.54 -7.04
N PHE A 57 9.70 6.19 -5.75
CA PHE A 57 8.72 5.33 -5.06
C PHE A 57 7.80 6.12 -4.13
N ILE A 58 7.85 7.45 -4.17
CA ILE A 58 6.93 8.30 -3.43
C ILE A 58 5.65 8.44 -4.24
N GLU A 59 4.55 7.96 -3.69
CA GLU A 59 3.22 8.03 -4.30
C GLU A 59 2.23 8.83 -3.47
N ASP A 60 1.14 9.28 -4.10
CA ASP A 60 0.01 9.87 -3.38
C ASP A 60 -0.74 8.78 -2.61
N GLY A 61 -0.60 8.82 -1.28
CA GLY A 61 -1.29 7.92 -0.35
C GLY A 61 -2.74 8.31 -0.05
N SER A 62 -3.35 9.20 -0.81
CA SER A 62 -4.73 9.64 -0.59
C SER A 62 -5.73 8.53 -0.92
N TYR A 63 -6.72 8.34 -0.05
CA TYR A 63 -7.76 7.33 -0.23
C TYR A 63 -9.08 7.71 0.45
N THR A 64 -10.17 7.14 -0.05
CA THR A 64 -11.47 7.11 0.61
C THR A 64 -11.85 5.66 0.89
N LYS A 65 -12.24 5.33 2.12
CA LYS A 65 -12.57 3.94 2.51
C LYS A 65 -13.97 3.87 3.11
N LEU A 66 -14.79 2.97 2.57
CA LEU A 66 -16.05 2.56 3.19
C LEU A 66 -15.74 1.61 4.35
N ARG A 67 -15.48 2.20 5.52
CA ARG A 67 -14.97 1.46 6.69
C ARG A 67 -15.98 0.49 7.26
N GLU A 68 -17.23 0.90 7.39
CA GLU A 68 -18.24 0.09 8.07
C GLU A 68 -19.66 0.41 7.60
N ILE A 69 -20.46 -0.63 7.38
CA ILE A 69 -21.92 -0.56 7.27
C ILE A 69 -22.50 -1.58 8.25
N SER A 70 -23.44 -1.16 9.08
CA SER A 70 -24.15 -2.05 10.01
C SER A 70 -25.66 -1.89 9.86
N LEU A 71 -26.36 -3.03 9.83
CA LEU A 71 -27.81 -3.12 9.91
C LEU A 71 -28.18 -3.87 11.17
N SER A 72 -29.00 -3.26 12.02
CA SER A 72 -29.52 -3.89 13.24
C SER A 72 -31.04 -4.00 13.21
N TYR A 73 -31.55 -5.03 13.87
CA TYR A 73 -32.97 -5.29 14.06
C TYR A 73 -33.24 -5.76 15.49
N LEU A 74 -34.07 -4.99 16.19
CA LEU A 74 -34.56 -5.31 17.53
C LEU A 74 -35.88 -6.09 17.42
N TYR A 75 -35.93 -7.27 18.03
CA TYR A 75 -37.14 -8.07 18.17
C TYR A 75 -37.56 -8.19 19.63
N ASN A 76 -38.78 -7.78 19.94
CA ASN A 76 -39.37 -7.76 21.29
C ASN A 76 -40.79 -8.36 21.32
N GLY A 77 -41.06 -9.35 20.47
CA GLY A 77 -42.40 -9.94 20.34
C GLY A 77 -42.70 -11.02 21.40
N ASP A 78 -43.99 -11.38 21.53
CA ASP A 78 -44.46 -12.31 22.56
C ASP A 78 -43.86 -13.73 22.47
N LEU A 79 -43.35 -14.13 21.31
CA LEU A 79 -42.72 -15.44 21.09
C LEU A 79 -41.46 -15.65 21.93
N ILE A 80 -40.74 -14.57 22.29
CA ILE A 80 -39.52 -14.67 23.10
C ILE A 80 -39.80 -14.51 24.60
N ASN A 81 -40.94 -13.91 24.95
CA ASN A 81 -41.39 -13.76 26.34
C ASN A 81 -41.59 -15.12 27.02
N THR A 82 -42.02 -16.15 26.29
CA THR A 82 -42.17 -17.52 26.81
C THR A 82 -40.85 -18.14 27.25
N PHE A 83 -39.71 -17.62 26.77
CA PHE A 83 -38.36 -18.05 27.15
C PHE A 83 -37.73 -17.16 28.22
N GLY A 84 -38.47 -16.20 28.78
CA GLY A 84 -37.95 -15.24 29.77
C GLY A 84 -36.99 -14.20 29.18
N VAL A 85 -37.04 -13.97 27.87
CA VAL A 85 -36.19 -13.01 27.15
C VAL A 85 -37.02 -11.76 26.85
N GLN A 86 -36.50 -10.58 27.22
CA GLN A 86 -37.14 -9.28 26.98
C GLN A 86 -36.99 -8.82 25.53
N SER A 87 -35.81 -9.02 24.94
CA SER A 87 -35.58 -8.69 23.53
C SER A 87 -34.37 -9.41 22.94
N LEU A 88 -34.36 -9.51 21.62
CA LEU A 88 -33.25 -9.99 20.80
C LEU A 88 -32.82 -8.89 19.85
N ASP A 89 -31.56 -8.49 19.90
CA ASP A 89 -30.94 -7.59 18.93
C ASP A 89 -30.09 -8.39 17.95
N PHE A 90 -30.47 -8.34 16.67
CA PHE A 90 -29.70 -8.92 15.58
C PHE A 90 -28.91 -7.81 14.90
N ALA A 91 -27.62 -8.00 14.64
CA ALA A 91 -26.83 -7.05 13.87
C ALA A 91 -25.99 -7.77 12.81
N LEU A 92 -25.98 -7.21 11.60
CA LEU A 92 -25.11 -7.61 10.51
C LEU A 92 -24.21 -6.44 10.14
N THR A 93 -22.91 -6.59 10.35
CA THR A 93 -21.91 -5.55 10.15
C THR A 93 -20.88 -5.99 9.11
N PHE A 94 -20.65 -5.14 8.12
CA PHE A 94 -19.63 -5.30 7.09
C PHE A 94 -18.51 -4.30 7.35
N ARG A 95 -17.26 -4.74 7.42
CA ARG A 95 -16.08 -3.89 7.69
C ARG A 95 -15.05 -3.97 6.57
N ASN A 96 -14.41 -2.82 6.30
CA ASN A 96 -13.42 -2.61 5.24
C ASN A 96 -13.95 -3.05 3.86
N ILE A 97 -15.16 -2.59 3.51
CA ILE A 97 -15.88 -3.07 2.33
C ILE A 97 -15.14 -2.72 1.04
N HIS A 98 -14.72 -1.46 0.91
CA HIS A 98 -14.08 -0.96 -0.29
C HIS A 98 -13.20 0.26 -0.02
N THR A 99 -12.13 0.38 -0.81
CA THR A 99 -11.17 1.50 -0.76
C THR A 99 -11.01 2.06 -2.16
N TRP A 100 -11.29 3.34 -2.34
CA TRP A 100 -10.99 4.09 -3.55
C TRP A 100 -9.65 4.81 -3.37
N THR A 101 -8.67 4.48 -4.19
CA THR A 101 -7.33 5.08 -4.19
C THR A 101 -6.65 4.90 -5.55
N ASN A 102 -5.70 5.79 -5.86
CA ASN A 102 -4.79 5.63 -6.99
C ASN A 102 -3.42 5.07 -6.54
N TYR A 103 -3.27 4.77 -5.25
CA TYR A 103 -2.06 4.17 -4.70
C TYR A 103 -1.82 2.80 -5.33
N SER A 104 -0.60 2.56 -5.82
CA SER A 104 -0.25 1.34 -6.55
C SER A 104 0.05 0.16 -5.62
N GLY A 105 0.37 0.44 -4.36
CA GLY A 105 0.66 -0.55 -3.33
C GLY A 105 -0.58 -1.28 -2.80
N ILE A 106 -0.41 -2.01 -1.70
CA ILE A 106 -1.40 -3.01 -1.24
C ILE A 106 -2.61 -2.34 -0.57
N ASP A 107 -2.35 -1.47 0.41
CA ASP A 107 -3.37 -0.68 1.10
C ASP A 107 -2.71 0.60 1.64
N PRO A 108 -3.16 1.80 1.22
CA PRO A 108 -2.58 3.07 1.65
C PRO A 108 -2.72 3.36 3.16
N GLU A 109 -3.50 2.55 3.89
CA GLU A 109 -3.62 2.64 5.35
C GLU A 109 -2.57 1.81 6.11
N THR A 110 -1.78 1.00 5.41
CA THR A 110 -0.75 0.18 6.05
C THR A 110 0.51 1.00 6.32
N ASN A 111 1.27 0.58 7.33
CA ASN A 111 2.53 1.20 7.69
C ASN A 111 3.48 0.13 8.24
N LEU A 112 4.64 -0.01 7.60
CA LEU A 112 5.69 -0.95 7.99
C LEU A 112 6.07 -0.79 9.46
N ALA A 113 6.17 0.46 9.92
CA ALA A 113 6.67 0.79 11.25
C ALA A 113 5.58 0.79 12.34
N GLY A 114 4.40 0.23 12.07
CA GLY A 114 3.31 0.09 13.02
C GLY A 114 2.85 1.42 13.62
N THR A 115 2.76 1.49 14.96
CA THR A 115 2.26 2.65 15.72
C THR A 115 3.33 3.70 16.03
N SER A 116 4.51 3.62 15.40
CA SER A 116 5.57 4.62 15.60
C SER A 116 5.25 5.96 14.90
N ASN A 117 6.16 6.92 15.02
CA ASN A 117 6.08 8.19 14.31
C ASN A 117 6.46 8.09 12.82
N VAL A 118 6.99 6.95 12.37
CA VAL A 118 7.28 6.69 10.96
C VAL A 118 5.97 6.38 10.26
N ARG A 119 5.73 7.02 9.11
CA ARG A 119 4.49 6.91 8.32
C ARG A 119 4.84 6.81 6.84
N GLY A 120 3.96 6.17 6.07
CA GLY A 120 4.07 6.13 4.61
C GLY A 120 5.11 5.16 4.07
N LEU A 121 5.63 4.26 4.90
CA LEU A 121 6.44 3.13 4.43
C LEU A 121 5.53 1.93 4.20
N ASP A 122 5.36 1.54 2.95
CA ASP A 122 4.75 0.27 2.57
C ASP A 122 5.87 -0.68 2.14
N TYR A 123 6.12 -1.71 2.95
CA TYR A 123 7.12 -2.72 2.65
C TYR A 123 6.73 -4.03 3.33
N PHE A 124 6.52 -5.08 2.54
CA PHE A 124 6.06 -6.39 3.01
C PHE A 124 4.83 -6.34 3.94
N GLY A 125 4.01 -5.30 3.80
CA GLY A 125 2.78 -5.12 4.58
C GLY A 125 1.71 -6.12 4.16
N ASN A 126 0.96 -6.63 5.13
CA ASN A 126 -0.22 -7.42 4.82
C ASN A 126 -1.43 -6.50 4.57
N PRO A 127 -2.30 -6.83 3.60
CA PRO A 127 -3.52 -6.07 3.37
C PRO A 127 -4.44 -6.12 4.58
N GLN A 128 -5.26 -5.08 4.75
CA GLN A 128 -6.36 -5.15 5.70
C GLN A 128 -7.40 -6.17 5.24
N THR A 129 -7.97 -6.90 6.20
CA THR A 129 -9.02 -7.89 5.92
C THR A 129 -10.37 -7.23 5.74
N ARG A 130 -11.17 -7.77 4.82
CA ARG A 130 -12.61 -7.50 4.72
C ARG A 130 -13.34 -8.50 5.60
N SER A 131 -14.27 -8.03 6.43
CA SER A 131 -14.99 -8.92 7.37
C SER A 131 -16.48 -8.67 7.39
N VAL A 132 -17.22 -9.73 7.67
CA VAL A 132 -18.67 -9.70 7.89
C VAL A 132 -18.93 -10.32 9.26
N LEU A 133 -19.61 -9.59 10.12
CA LEU A 133 -19.90 -9.95 11.49
C LEU A 133 -21.41 -10.06 11.65
N PHE A 134 -21.88 -11.18 12.17
CA PHE A 134 -23.26 -11.35 12.60
C PHE A 134 -23.30 -11.50 14.11
N THR A 135 -24.06 -10.64 14.77
CA THR A 135 -24.17 -10.56 16.23
C THR A 135 -25.61 -10.78 16.65
N ILE A 136 -25.81 -11.57 17.71
CA ILE A 136 -27.07 -11.71 18.42
C ILE A 136 -26.84 -11.29 19.87
N THR A 137 -27.58 -10.30 20.34
CA THR A 137 -27.60 -9.90 21.74
C THR A 137 -28.93 -10.31 22.36
N VAL A 138 -28.87 -10.98 23.50
CA VAL A 138 -30.05 -11.47 24.24
C VAL A 138 -30.19 -10.63 25.49
N ASN A 139 -31.30 -9.90 25.59
CA ASN A 139 -31.65 -9.11 26.77
C ASN A 139 -32.66 -9.90 27.61
N ILE A 140 -32.31 -10.20 28.87
CA ILE A 140 -33.11 -11.00 29.82
C ILE A 140 -33.78 -10.10 30.84
#